data_AF-A0A1G1HIB8-F1
#
_entry.id   AF-A0A1G1HIB8-F1
#
_cell.length_a   1.000
_cell.length_b   1.000
_cell.length_c   1.000
_cell.angle_alpha   90.00
_cell.angle_beta   90.00
_cell.angle_gamma   90.00
#
_symmetry.space_group_name_H-M   'P 1'
#
loop_
_entity.id
_entity.type
_entity.pdbx_description
1 polymer ?
#
loop_
_entity_poly.entity_id
_entity_poly.type
_entity_poly.pdbx_seq_one_letter_code
_entity_poly.pdbx_strand_id
1 'polypeptide(L)' 'MTLSYLIDPFSGDTKRKKIKARITTEHSASSYGQPVIVLEDGGAIDLMSWVGCNYQVVRATKKERESLVSIGLL' A
#
# COMPACT_ATOMS: atom_id res chain seq x y z
N MET A 1 -7.74 -0.22 5.24
CA MET A 1 -7.23 1.15 4.99
C MET A 1 -7.61 1.66 3.61
N THR A 2 -7.43 2.95 3.36
CA THR A 2 -7.58 3.59 2.05
C THR A 2 -6.26 4.19 1.62
N LEU A 3 -5.80 3.82 0.43
CA LEU A 3 -4.60 4.34 -0.21
C LEU A 3 -4.98 5.21 -1.42
N SER A 4 -4.06 6.03 -1.87
CA SER A 4 -4.12 6.71 -3.16
C SER A 4 -2.81 6.55 -3.93
N TYR A 5 -2.89 6.36 -5.24
CA TYR A 5 -1.72 6.20 -6.11
C TYR A 5 -1.90 6.99 -7.41
N LEU A 6 -0.80 7.38 -8.05
CA LEU A 6 -0.78 8.02 -9.36
C LEU A 6 -1.19 7.02 -10.44
N ILE A 7 -2.19 7.38 -11.25
CA ILE A 7 -2.68 6.49 -12.32
C ILE A 7 -1.61 6.32 -13.40
N ASP A 8 -0.91 7.41 -13.73
CA ASP A 8 0.14 7.41 -14.74
C ASP A 8 1.34 8.25 -14.23
N PRO A 9 2.32 7.61 -13.57
CA PRO A 9 3.44 8.32 -12.97
C PRO A 9 4.46 8.88 -13.99
N PHE A 10 4.35 8.52 -15.28
CA PHE A 10 5.31 8.91 -16.32
C PHE A 10 4.79 10.01 -17.26
N SER A 11 3.47 10.21 -17.33
CA SER A 11 2.81 11.22 -18.17
C SER A 11 2.95 12.66 -17.66
N GLY A 12 3.46 12.87 -16.44
CA GLY A 12 3.46 14.17 -15.77
C GLY A 12 2.08 14.59 -15.21
N ASP A 13 1.06 13.75 -15.37
CA ASP A 13 -0.26 13.95 -14.80
C ASP A 13 -0.27 13.58 -13.31
N THR A 14 -0.94 14.38 -12.48
CA THR A 14 -0.99 14.19 -11.02
C THR A 14 -2.28 13.52 -10.55
N LYS A 15 -3.08 12.98 -11.47
CA LYS A 15 -4.32 12.26 -11.15
C LYS A 15 -4.01 11.06 -10.28
N ARG A 16 -4.63 11.07 -9.10
CA ARG A 16 -4.58 9.97 -8.13
C ARG A 16 -5.89 9.22 -8.13
N LYS A 17 -5.81 7.89 -8.03
CA LYS A 17 -6.96 7.03 -7.75
C LYS A 17 -6.92 6.56 -6.31
N LYS A 18 -8.08 6.51 -5.65
CA LYS A 18 -8.22 5.92 -4.31
C LYS A 18 -8.58 4.46 -4.43
N ILE A 19 -7.97 3.63 -3.59
CA ILE A 19 -8.23 2.19 -3.53
C ILE A 19 -8.28 1.74 -2.07
N LYS A 20 -9.10 0.73 -1.79
CA LYS A 20 -9.09 0.06 -0.49
C LYS A 20 -7.99 -1.00 -0.48
N ALA A 21 -7.31 -1.08 0.64
CA ALA A 21 -6.29 -2.08 0.88
C ALA A 21 -6.38 -2.56 2.33
N ARG A 22 -5.84 -3.73 2.61
CA ARG A 22 -5.67 -4.28 3.96
C ARG A 22 -4.20 -4.57 4.19
N ILE A 23 -3.71 -4.34 5.40
CA ILE A 23 -2.40 -4.84 5.82
C ILE A 23 -2.61 -6.17 6.53
N THR A 24 -1.86 -7.20 6.14
CA THR A 24 -2.00 -8.54 6.71
C THR A 24 -0.68 -9.28 6.67
N THR A 25 -0.47 -10.18 7.63
CA THR A 25 0.61 -11.18 7.61
C THR A 25 0.13 -12.53 7.04
N GLU A 26 -1.19 -12.68 6.85
CA GLU A 26 -1.87 -13.86 6.33
C GLU A 26 -2.04 -13.76 4.80
N HIS A 27 -0.93 -13.65 4.07
CA HIS A 27 -0.92 -13.63 2.61
C HIS A 27 0.29 -14.40 2.08
N SER A 28 0.20 -15.02 0.91
CA SER A 28 1.31 -15.78 0.33
C SER A 28 2.57 -14.94 0.07
N ALA A 29 2.40 -13.62 -0.14
CA ALA A 29 3.49 -12.66 -0.27
C ALA A 29 4.14 -12.28 1.08
N SER A 30 3.50 -12.60 2.21
CA SER A 30 4.08 -12.39 3.55
C SER A 30 5.13 -13.45 3.82
N SER A 31 6.37 -13.02 4.02
CA SER A 31 7.48 -13.87 4.43
C SER A 31 7.95 -13.46 5.82
N TYR A 32 8.37 -14.42 6.65
CA TYR A 32 8.91 -14.17 8.00
C TYR A 32 7.97 -13.37 8.93
N GLY A 33 6.65 -13.46 8.70
CA GLY A 33 5.65 -12.71 9.47
C GLY A 33 5.65 -11.21 9.21
N GLN A 34 6.30 -10.73 8.14
CA GLN A 34 6.29 -9.33 7.77
C GLN A 34 4.92 -8.91 7.22
N PRO A 35 4.35 -7.79 7.68
CA PRO A 35 3.08 -7.30 7.16
C PRO A 35 3.22 -6.94 5.68
N VAL A 36 2.26 -7.35 4.86
CA VAL A 36 2.13 -6.94 3.46
C VAL A 36 0.81 -6.23 3.23
N ILE A 37 0.81 -5.29 2.28
CA ILE A 37 -0.39 -4.57 1.88
C ILE A 37 -1.04 -5.33 0.73
N VAL A 38 -2.30 -5.71 0.90
CA VAL A 38 -3.08 -6.47 -0.07
C VAL A 38 -4.27 -5.62 -0.52
N LEU A 39 -4.48 -5.54 -1.83
CA LEU A 39 -5.58 -4.87 -2.50
C LEU A 39 -6.85 -5.74 -2.49
N GLU A 40 -8.00 -5.16 -2.85
CA GLU A 40 -9.27 -5.91 -2.90
C GLU A 40 -9.28 -7.02 -3.95
N ASP A 41 -8.45 -6.92 -5.00
CA ASP A 41 -8.27 -7.96 -6.03
C ASP A 41 -7.34 -9.10 -5.59
N GLY A 42 -6.81 -9.05 -4.36
CA GLY A 42 -5.87 -10.03 -3.84
C GLY A 42 -4.41 -9.79 -4.23
N GLY A 43 -4.13 -8.75 -5.03
CA GLY A 43 -2.76 -8.35 -5.33
C GLY A 43 -2.06 -7.76 -4.11
N ALA A 44 -0.79 -8.09 -3.89
CA ALA A 44 0.04 -7.45 -2.88
C ALA A 44 0.81 -6.27 -3.49
N ILE A 45 0.95 -5.17 -2.74
CA ILE A 45 1.78 -4.04 -3.13
C ILE A 45 3.20 -4.31 -2.66
N ASP A 46 4.13 -4.37 -3.61
CA ASP A 46 5.56 -4.39 -3.34
C ASP A 46 6.14 -2.97 -3.23
N LEU A 47 7.37 -2.87 -2.72
CA LEU A 47 8.03 -1.57 -2.48
C LEU A 47 8.28 -0.78 -3.77
N MET A 48 8.57 -1.44 -4.89
CA MET A 48 8.79 -0.75 -6.18
C MET A 48 7.50 -0.11 -6.67
N SER A 49 6.39 -0.84 -6.60
CA SER A 49 5.06 -0.31 -6.93
C SER A 49 4.65 0.83 -5.99
N TRP A 50 4.95 0.70 -4.69
CA TRP A 50 4.68 1.74 -3.70
C TRP A 50 5.35 3.07 -4.07
N VAL A 51 6.64 3.02 -4.37
CA VAL A 51 7.45 4.21 -4.72
C VAL A 51 7.10 4.71 -6.12
N GLY A 52 7.05 3.81 -7.11
CA GLY A 52 6.85 4.15 -8.53
C GLY A 52 5.51 4.83 -8.80
N CYS A 53 4.43 4.39 -8.13
CA CYS A 53 3.12 5.01 -8.26
C CYS A 53 2.83 6.04 -7.17
N ASN A 54 3.83 6.40 -6.34
CA ASN A 54 3.71 7.37 -5.25
C ASN A 54 2.47 7.12 -4.35
N TYR A 55 2.37 5.89 -3.85
CA TYR A 55 1.30 5.48 -2.97
C TYR A 55 1.31 6.32 -1.68
N GLN A 56 0.13 6.75 -1.27
CA GLN A 56 -0.07 7.54 -0.07
C GLN A 56 -1.22 6.96 0.76
N VAL A 57 -1.05 7.00 2.08
CA VAL A 57 -2.07 6.59 3.03
C VAL A 57 -3.08 7.70 3.20
N VAL A 58 -4.29 7.52 2.68
CA VAL A 58 -5.39 8.49 2.84
C VAL A 58 -6.06 8.30 4.19
N ARG A 59 -6.28 7.05 4.60
CA ARG A 59 -6.92 6.71 5.86
C ARG A 59 -6.45 5.35 6.35
N ALA A 60 -5.99 5.30 7.59
CA ALA A 60 -5.61 4.08 8.28
C ALA A 60 -6.02 4.16 9.74
N THR A 61 -6.42 3.02 10.32
CA THR A 61 -6.61 2.85 11.76
C THR A 61 -5.26 2.88 12.49
N LYS A 62 -5.28 3.00 13.83
CA LYS A 62 -4.05 3.02 14.64
C LYS A 62 -3.19 1.77 14.42
N LYS A 63 -3.81 0.58 14.46
CA LYS A 63 -3.13 -0.72 14.24
C LYS A 63 -2.52 -0.82 12.83
N GLU A 64 -3.23 -0.33 11.83
CA GLU A 64 -2.72 -0.30 10.45
C GLU A 64 -1.52 0.66 10.32
N ARG A 65 -1.56 1.83 10.98
CA ARG A 65 -0.42 2.77 11.00
C ARG A 65 0.82 2.18 11.67
N GLU A 66 0.66 1.53 12.83
CA GLU A 66 1.77 0.86 13.52
C GLU A 66 2.43 -0.20 12.63
N SER A 67 1.61 -0.95 11.88
CA SER A 67 2.09 -1.95 10.92
C SER A 67 2.79 -1.34 9.71
N LEU A 68 2.39 -0.13 9.27
CA LEU A 68 3.06 0.59 8.18
C LEU A 68 4.40 1.18 8.62
N VAL A 69 4.50 1.66 9.87
CA VAL A 69 5.76 2.15 10.46
C VAL A 69 6.76 1.00 10.61
N SER A 70 6.30 -0.20 11.03
CA SER A 70 7.19 -1.35 11.20
C SER A 70 7.82 -1.85 9.88
N ILE A 71 7.19 -1.55 8.75
CA ILE A 71 7.69 -1.86 7.40
C ILE A 71 8.27 -0.63 6.66
N GLY A 72 8.43 0.50 7.36
CA GLY A 72 9.10 1.70 6.85
C GLY A 72 8.33 2.48 5.77
N LEU A 73 7.00 2.38 5.74
CA LEU A 73 6.15 3.08 4.76
C LEU A 73 5.49 4.36 5.31
N LEU A 74 5.77 4.70 6.57
CA LEU A 74 5.36 5.92 7.29
C LEU A 74 6.50 6.38 8.19
#